data_AF-A0A3P6ARQ4-F1
#
_entry.id   AF-A0A3P6ARQ4-F1
#
_cell.length_a   1.000
_cell.length_b   1.000
_cell.length_c   1.000
_cell.angle_alpha   90.00
_cell.angle_beta   90.00
_cell.angle_gamma   90.00
#
_symmetry.space_group_name_H-M   'P 1'
#
loop_
_entity.id
_entity.type
_entity.pdbx_description
1 polymer ?
#
loop_
_entity_poly.entity_id
_entity_poly.type
_entity_poly.pdbx_seq_one_letter_code
_entity_poly.pdbx_strand_id
1 'polypeptide(L)'
;MLGATFTDIAIWVFYPFNGPIRAKIKLITLPLGRIGEHIGDWEHVTLRISNFNGELWRVFLSQHSGGEWIDACDLEFQEGGGSNKPVAYASLHGHAMYPKPGLVLQGNDGVGIRNDTAKIKKVFDTGLGYEVIAAEYGGEGGGVVEPRWVNYFRKWGPKIDYSVEDDVKRIERFLFGALKRAFVNLVKKIPDEVYGEDGPTGPKLNGNWAGDEK
;
A
#
# COMPACT_ATOMS: atom_id res chain seq x y z
N MET A 1 -16.92 14.84 -2.80
CA MET A 1 -16.73 16.28 -2.45
C MET A 1 -17.56 16.65 -1.21
N LEU A 2 -17.00 16.41 -0.01
CA LEU A 2 -17.59 16.80 1.30
C LEU A 2 -17.38 18.30 1.56
N GLY A 3 -17.96 19.13 0.69
CA GLY A 3 -17.69 20.57 0.53
C GLY A 3 -17.24 21.29 1.79
N ALA A 4 -16.04 21.89 1.76
CA ALA A 4 -15.43 22.78 2.76
C ALA A 4 -15.46 22.39 4.25
N THR A 5 -16.06 21.27 4.63
CA THR A 5 -16.16 20.79 6.02
C THR A 5 -14.89 20.10 6.48
N PHE A 6 -14.11 19.58 5.52
CA PHE A 6 -12.86 18.90 5.76
C PHE A 6 -11.76 19.39 4.83
N THR A 7 -10.53 19.22 5.29
CA THR A 7 -9.33 19.24 4.45
C THR A 7 -8.68 17.87 4.52
N ASP A 8 -8.46 17.28 3.35
CA ASP A 8 -7.72 16.04 3.20
C ASP A 8 -6.25 16.37 2.89
N ILE A 9 -5.33 15.72 3.62
CA ILE A 9 -3.89 15.81 3.40
C ILE A 9 -3.41 14.41 3.01
N ALA A 10 -3.16 14.20 1.72
CA ALA A 10 -2.59 12.97 1.19
C ALA A 10 -1.06 12.99 1.32
N ILE A 11 -0.52 12.01 2.04
CA ILE A 11 0.91 11.80 2.24
C ILE A 11 1.33 10.65 1.34
N TRP A 12 1.99 10.98 0.23
CA TRP A 12 2.53 10.01 -0.72
C TRP A 12 3.92 9.52 -0.29
N VAL A 13 4.13 8.21 -0.33
CA VAL A 13 5.38 7.55 0.03
C VAL A 13 5.84 6.69 -1.14
N PHE A 14 7.09 6.90 -1.56
CA PHE A 14 7.73 6.05 -2.56
C PHE A 14 8.53 4.95 -1.88
N TYR A 15 8.18 3.69 -2.15
CA TYR A 15 8.97 2.54 -1.77
C TYR A 15 9.89 2.17 -2.93
N PRO A 16 11.22 2.15 -2.77
CA PRO A 16 12.12 1.86 -3.88
C PRO A 16 12.06 0.40 -4.35
N PHE A 17 11.59 -0.51 -3.50
CA PHE A 17 11.56 -1.95 -3.76
C PHE A 17 10.69 -2.66 -2.72
N ASN A 18 9.98 -3.71 -3.14
CA ASN A 18 9.37 -4.70 -2.24
C ASN A 18 10.04 -6.07 -2.44
N GLY A 19 9.91 -6.97 -1.47
CA GLY A 19 10.41 -8.34 -1.64
C GLY A 19 9.34 -9.27 -2.22
N PRO A 20 9.61 -10.57 -2.29
CA PRO A 20 8.65 -11.53 -2.81
C PRO A 20 7.49 -11.77 -1.84
N ILE A 21 6.27 -11.89 -2.39
CA ILE A 21 5.07 -12.11 -1.58
C ILE A 21 5.01 -13.53 -1.01
N ARG A 22 4.24 -13.67 0.08
CA ARG A 22 3.99 -14.96 0.73
C ARG A 22 2.51 -15.29 0.65
N ALA A 23 2.20 -16.55 0.37
CA ALA A 23 0.84 -17.07 0.40
C ALA A 23 0.59 -17.87 1.68
N LYS A 24 -0.63 -17.83 2.18
CA LYS A 24 -1.15 -18.81 3.14
C LYS A 24 -2.06 -19.78 2.40
N ILE A 25 -1.90 -21.07 2.67
CA ILE A 25 -2.77 -22.15 2.19
C ILE A 25 -3.17 -22.99 3.39
N LYS A 26 -4.35 -22.69 3.93
CA LYS A 26 -4.86 -23.29 5.17
C LYS A 26 -3.87 -23.09 6.32
N LEU A 27 -3.17 -24.15 6.71
CA LEU A 27 -2.22 -24.14 7.83
C LEU A 27 -0.78 -23.85 7.41
N ILE A 28 -0.50 -23.80 6.11
CA ILE A 28 0.86 -23.67 5.58
C ILE A 28 1.08 -22.26 5.04
N THR A 29 2.26 -21.70 5.30
CA THR A 29 2.72 -20.46 4.65
C THR A 29 3.82 -20.80 3.66
N LEU A 30 3.70 -20.29 2.43
CA LEU A 30 4.61 -20.58 1.32
C LEU A 30 5.21 -19.27 0.80
N PRO A 31 6.54 -19.16 0.67
CA PRO A 31 7.14 -18.11 -0.14
C PRO A 31 6.81 -18.36 -1.63
N LEU A 32 6.45 -17.32 -2.38
CA LEU A 32 6.08 -17.46 -3.80
C LEU A 32 7.26 -17.30 -4.77
N GLY A 33 8.49 -17.54 -4.32
CA GLY A 33 9.68 -17.38 -5.16
C GLY A 33 9.93 -15.90 -5.43
N ARG A 34 9.97 -15.47 -6.69
CA ARG A 34 10.07 -14.06 -7.08
C ARG A 34 8.73 -13.37 -7.31
N ILE A 35 7.62 -14.12 -7.27
CA ILE A 35 6.29 -13.56 -7.53
C ILE A 35 6.04 -12.41 -6.54
N GLY A 36 5.52 -11.31 -7.07
CA GLY A 36 5.18 -10.07 -6.36
C GLY A 36 6.34 -9.13 -6.10
N GLU A 37 7.60 -9.56 -6.29
CA GLU A 37 8.76 -8.66 -6.26
C GLU A 37 8.65 -7.63 -7.39
N HIS A 38 8.88 -6.36 -7.08
CA HIS A 38 8.81 -5.22 -7.97
C HIS A 38 9.65 -4.03 -7.47
N ILE A 39 10.16 -3.27 -8.42
CA ILE A 39 10.92 -2.04 -8.18
C ILE A 39 9.98 -0.84 -8.22
N GLY A 40 10.09 0.01 -7.20
CA GLY A 40 9.28 1.21 -7.07
C GLY A 40 7.83 0.89 -6.72
N ASP A 41 7.26 1.63 -5.79
CA ASP A 41 5.82 1.66 -5.57
C ASP A 41 5.41 2.99 -4.95
N TRP A 42 4.22 3.47 -5.28
CA TRP A 42 3.64 4.67 -4.69
C TRP A 42 2.46 4.27 -3.83
N GLU A 43 2.61 4.43 -2.52
CA GLU A 43 1.54 4.26 -1.55
C GLU A 43 1.18 5.61 -0.94
N HIS A 44 0.01 5.69 -0.31
CA HIS A 44 -0.38 6.91 0.37
C HIS A 44 -1.24 6.66 1.60
N VAL A 45 -1.21 7.65 2.49
CA VAL A 45 -2.18 7.76 3.58
C VAL A 45 -2.81 9.13 3.52
N THR A 46 -4.12 9.22 3.76
CA THR A 46 -4.81 10.51 3.71
C THR A 46 -5.40 10.86 5.07
N LEU A 47 -4.97 11.98 5.61
CA LEU A 47 -5.51 12.53 6.85
C LEU A 47 -6.74 13.37 6.51
N ARG A 48 -7.88 13.07 7.12
CA ARG A 48 -9.09 13.88 7.00
C ARG A 48 -9.27 14.73 8.25
N ILE A 49 -9.07 16.03 8.10
CA ILE A 49 -9.07 17.00 9.20
C ILE A 49 -10.33 17.87 9.11
N SER A 50 -11.02 18.04 10.23
CA SER A 50 -12.21 18.90 10.32
C SER A 50 -11.81 20.37 10.24
N ASN A 51 -12.45 21.12 9.33
CA ASN A 51 -12.20 22.56 9.20
C ASN A 51 -12.83 23.40 10.32
N PHE A 52 -13.68 22.80 11.16
CA PHE A 52 -14.34 23.50 12.27
C PHE A 52 -13.48 23.55 13.54
N ASN A 53 -12.74 22.49 13.82
CA ASN A 53 -11.99 22.34 15.08
C ASN A 53 -10.54 21.87 14.90
N GLY A 54 -10.11 21.57 13.67
CA GLY A 54 -8.74 21.13 13.37
C GLY A 54 -8.44 19.71 13.84
N GLU A 55 -9.44 18.95 14.27
CA GLU A 55 -9.24 17.58 14.75
C GLU A 55 -9.15 16.58 13.59
N LEU A 56 -8.28 15.58 13.75
CA LEU A 56 -8.23 14.42 12.86
C LEU A 56 -9.50 13.60 13.05
N TRP A 57 -10.26 13.41 11.98
CA TRP A 57 -11.52 12.66 12.04
C TRP A 57 -11.30 11.22 11.56
N ARG A 58 -10.62 11.05 10.42
CA ARG A 58 -10.33 9.73 9.84
C ARG A 58 -8.98 9.71 9.14
N VAL A 59 -8.42 8.52 8.99
CA VAL A 59 -7.26 8.28 8.14
C VAL A 59 -7.60 7.24 7.10
N PHE A 60 -7.36 7.54 5.84
CA PHE A 60 -7.40 6.56 4.76
C PHE A 60 -6.05 5.86 4.68
N LEU A 61 -6.09 4.54 4.57
CA LEU A 61 -4.91 3.69 4.42
C LEU A 61 -4.99 2.97 3.08
N SER A 62 -4.05 3.27 2.16
CA SER A 62 -4.00 2.62 0.84
C SER A 62 -3.73 1.12 0.98
N GLN A 63 -4.46 0.33 0.19
CA GLN A 63 -4.32 -1.11 0.10
C GLN A 63 -4.44 -1.51 -1.37
N HIS A 64 -3.29 -1.59 -2.05
CA HIS A 64 -3.20 -1.95 -3.46
C HIS A 64 -4.02 -1.00 -4.35
N SER A 65 -5.14 -1.44 -4.94
CA SER A 65 -5.97 -0.64 -5.85
C SER A 65 -7.10 0.15 -5.15
N GLY A 66 -7.19 0.08 -3.81
CA GLY A 66 -8.18 0.83 -3.02
C GLY A 66 -7.62 1.15 -1.63
N GLY A 67 -8.49 1.14 -0.63
CA GLY A 67 -8.06 1.27 0.77
C GLY A 67 -9.23 1.29 1.74
N GLU A 68 -8.94 1.76 2.95
CA GLU A 68 -9.93 1.79 4.03
C GLU A 68 -9.84 3.10 4.82
N TRP A 69 -10.99 3.71 5.09
CA TRP A 69 -11.10 4.82 6.04
C TRP A 69 -11.25 4.29 7.46
N ILE A 70 -10.35 4.69 8.34
CA ILE A 70 -10.34 4.33 9.76
C ILE A 70 -10.70 5.56 10.59
N ASP A 71 -11.66 5.41 11.50
CA ASP A 71 -12.00 6.47 12.45
C ASP A 71 -10.82 6.77 13.38
N ALA A 72 -10.60 8.05 13.68
CA ALA A 72 -9.45 8.47 14.47
C ALA A 72 -9.38 7.82 15.85
N CYS A 73 -10.53 7.46 16.44
CA CYS A 73 -10.60 6.75 17.73
C CYS A 73 -10.09 5.31 17.67
N ASP A 74 -10.04 4.69 16.49
CA ASP A 74 -9.59 3.31 16.30
C ASP A 74 -8.10 3.22 15.90
N LEU A 75 -7.47 4.35 15.60
CA LEU A 75 -6.06 4.43 15.25
C LEU A 75 -5.14 4.22 16.45
N GLU A 76 -3.95 3.70 16.17
CA GLU A 76 -2.84 3.80 17.13
C GLU A 76 -2.14 5.15 16.92
N PHE A 77 -1.71 5.76 18.03
CA PHE A 77 -0.86 6.95 18.02
C PHE A 77 0.48 6.60 18.65
N GLN A 78 1.54 7.26 18.20
CA GLN A 78 2.89 7.01 18.71
C GLN A 78 2.93 7.12 20.25
N GLU A 79 3.63 6.20 20.92
CA GLU A 79 3.70 6.14 22.38
C GLU A 79 4.27 7.42 23.00
N GLY A 80 3.68 7.82 24.14
CA GLY A 80 3.93 9.10 24.81
C GLY A 80 2.62 9.87 24.92
N GLY A 81 2.04 9.94 26.11
CA GLY A 81 0.71 10.55 26.33
C GLY A 81 0.63 11.95 25.73
N GLY A 82 -0.19 12.13 24.69
CA GLY A 82 -0.36 13.39 23.98
C GLY A 82 0.20 13.44 22.56
N SER A 83 0.73 12.34 22.00
CA SER A 83 1.15 12.32 20.60
C SER A 83 -0.03 12.50 19.64
N ASN A 84 0.10 13.43 18.71
CA ASN A 84 -0.84 13.68 17.61
C ASN A 84 -0.45 12.95 16.31
N LYS A 85 0.50 12.00 16.39
CA LYS A 85 1.02 11.26 15.23
C LYS A 85 0.34 9.90 15.11
N PRO A 86 -0.64 9.74 14.19
CA PRO A 86 -1.24 8.43 13.93
C PRO A 86 -0.19 7.48 13.34
N VAL A 87 -0.34 6.19 13.61
CA VAL A 87 0.54 5.12 13.15
C VAL A 87 -0.19 4.29 12.12
N ALA A 88 0.45 4.09 10.97
CA ALA A 88 0.05 3.13 9.95
C ALA A 88 1.14 2.07 9.81
N TYR A 89 0.71 0.84 9.55
CA TYR A 89 1.59 -0.31 9.43
C TYR A 89 1.67 -0.79 7.98
N ALA A 90 2.81 -0.57 7.33
CA ALA A 90 3.07 -1.08 5.98
C ALA A 90 3.27 -2.60 6.00
N SER A 91 2.61 -3.32 5.10
CA SER A 91 2.75 -4.76 4.98
C SER A 91 4.12 -5.14 4.42
N LEU A 92 4.72 -6.18 5.01
CA LEU A 92 5.96 -6.75 4.54
C LEU A 92 5.77 -7.26 3.12
N HIS A 93 6.56 -6.72 2.18
CA HIS A 93 6.56 -7.07 0.76
C HIS A 93 5.29 -6.73 -0.03
N GLY A 94 4.25 -6.15 0.59
CA GLY A 94 3.02 -5.75 -0.12
C GLY A 94 2.71 -4.26 -0.04
N HIS A 95 3.39 -3.53 0.86
CA HIS A 95 3.29 -2.09 1.12
C HIS A 95 1.92 -1.52 1.53
N ALA A 96 0.83 -2.27 1.31
CA ALA A 96 -0.50 -1.97 1.82
C ALA A 96 -0.47 -1.60 3.32
N MET A 97 -1.21 -0.56 3.66
CA MET A 97 -1.18 0.08 4.96
C MET A 97 -2.36 -0.40 5.81
N TYR A 98 -2.07 -0.73 7.07
CA TYR A 98 -3.05 -1.25 8.03
C TYR A 98 -3.04 -0.49 9.35
N PRO A 99 -4.19 -0.38 10.05
CA PRO A 99 -4.28 0.39 11.30
C PRO A 99 -3.69 -0.33 12.51
N LYS A 100 -3.44 -1.64 12.39
CA LYS A 100 -2.94 -2.50 13.48
C LYS A 100 -1.87 -3.47 12.95
N PRO A 101 -0.93 -3.89 13.82
CA PRO A 101 -0.01 -4.97 13.49
C PRO A 101 -0.74 -6.32 13.47
N GLY A 102 -0.34 -7.23 12.59
CA GLY A 102 -0.92 -8.56 12.48
C GLY A 102 -0.83 -9.15 11.07
N LEU A 103 -1.68 -10.13 10.81
CA LEU A 103 -1.84 -10.71 9.48
C LEU A 103 -3.20 -10.32 8.93
N VAL A 104 -3.21 -9.61 7.81
CA VAL A 104 -4.38 -9.49 6.95
C VAL A 104 -4.22 -10.45 5.77
N LEU A 105 -5.21 -11.33 5.56
CA LEU A 105 -5.17 -12.31 4.49
C LEU A 105 -6.04 -11.82 3.32
N GLN A 106 -5.40 -11.52 2.19
CA GLN A 106 -6.10 -11.20 0.95
C GLN A 106 -6.52 -12.51 0.27
N GLY A 107 -7.71 -12.97 0.62
CA GLY A 107 -8.27 -14.22 0.13
C GLY A 107 -9.37 -14.74 1.06
N ASN A 108 -9.67 -16.03 0.97
CA ASN A 108 -10.87 -16.63 1.56
C ASN A 108 -10.51 -18.00 2.14
N ASP A 109 -11.24 -18.43 3.16
CA ASP A 109 -11.12 -19.78 3.75
C ASP A 109 -9.67 -20.16 4.14
N GLY A 110 -8.88 -19.20 4.61
CA GLY A 110 -7.48 -19.42 4.97
C GLY A 110 -6.54 -19.63 3.78
N VAL A 111 -6.95 -19.26 2.56
CA VAL A 111 -6.14 -19.28 1.35
C VAL A 111 -6.04 -17.87 0.77
N GLY A 112 -4.84 -17.33 0.63
CA GLY A 112 -4.66 -15.95 0.13
C GLY A 112 -3.23 -15.42 0.22
N ILE A 113 -3.02 -14.20 -0.29
CA ILE A 113 -1.77 -13.44 -0.12
C ILE A 113 -1.72 -12.90 1.31
N ARG A 114 -0.55 -12.95 1.93
CA ARG A 114 -0.33 -12.48 3.29
C ARG A 114 0.14 -11.03 3.27
N ASN A 115 -0.60 -10.18 3.95
CA ASN A 115 -0.16 -8.86 4.36
C ASN A 115 0.24 -8.91 5.83
N ASP A 116 1.52 -9.18 6.07
CA ASP A 116 2.09 -9.29 7.41
C ASP A 116 2.62 -7.93 7.87
N THR A 117 2.11 -7.43 9.00
CA THR A 117 2.53 -6.17 9.63
C THR A 117 3.01 -6.40 11.05
N ALA A 118 3.99 -5.62 11.49
CA ALA A 118 4.51 -5.70 12.86
C ALA A 118 5.04 -4.36 13.34
N LYS A 119 4.95 -4.12 14.65
CA LYS A 119 5.65 -3.02 15.31
C LYS A 119 7.12 -3.39 15.45
N ILE A 120 8.00 -2.59 14.82
CA ILE A 120 9.45 -2.77 14.87
C ILE A 120 10.14 -1.46 15.27
N LYS A 121 11.43 -1.53 15.62
CA LYS A 121 12.20 -0.34 16.04
C LYS A 121 12.45 0.67 14.91
N LYS A 122 12.33 0.25 13.64
CA LYS A 122 12.52 1.11 12.47
C LYS A 122 11.18 1.74 12.12
N VAL A 123 11.09 3.06 12.27
CA VAL A 123 9.89 3.84 11.96
C VAL A 123 10.24 4.84 10.86
N PHE A 124 9.35 4.99 9.89
CA PHE A 124 9.44 6.02 8.87
C PHE A 124 8.55 7.20 9.27
N ASP A 125 9.15 8.26 9.83
CA ASP A 125 8.41 9.45 10.31
C ASP A 125 8.29 10.46 9.17
N THR A 126 7.12 10.49 8.53
CA THR A 126 6.79 11.40 7.42
C THR A 126 6.70 12.86 7.84
N GLY A 127 6.63 13.14 9.15
CA GLY A 127 6.60 14.50 9.67
C GLY A 127 7.97 15.17 9.84
N LEU A 128 9.08 14.42 9.74
CA LEU A 128 10.43 14.99 9.90
C LEU A 128 10.99 15.62 8.62
N GLY A 129 10.51 15.19 7.45
CA GLY A 129 10.98 15.69 6.17
C GLY A 129 9.97 15.37 5.08
N TYR A 130 9.36 16.41 4.52
CA TYR A 130 8.36 16.31 3.47
C TYR A 130 8.52 17.48 2.49
N GLU A 131 7.98 17.31 1.29
CA GLU A 131 7.82 18.37 0.29
C GLU A 131 6.33 18.47 -0.04
N VAL A 132 5.78 19.69 -0.05
CA VAL A 132 4.41 19.90 -0.51
C VAL A 132 4.45 19.95 -2.03
N ILE A 133 3.86 18.95 -2.67
CA ILE A 133 4.01 18.73 -4.12
C ILE A 133 2.78 19.14 -4.95
N ALA A 134 1.63 19.35 -4.30
CA ALA A 134 0.39 19.77 -4.93
C ALA A 134 -0.56 20.38 -3.88
N ALA A 135 -1.44 21.29 -4.32
CA ALA A 135 -2.54 21.81 -3.52
C ALA A 135 -3.69 22.23 -4.45
N GLU A 136 -4.94 21.88 -4.09
CA GLU A 136 -6.13 22.26 -4.88
C GLU A 136 -6.65 23.67 -4.55
N TYR A 137 -6.39 24.17 -3.33
CA TYR A 137 -6.90 25.45 -2.84
C TYR A 137 -5.78 26.50 -2.77
N GLY A 138 -6.06 27.76 -3.17
CA GLY A 138 -5.12 28.89 -2.98
C GLY A 138 -4.79 29.76 -4.22
N GLY A 139 -5.53 29.66 -5.33
CA GLY A 139 -5.25 30.39 -6.58
C GLY A 139 -4.83 29.45 -7.72
N GLU A 140 -4.26 29.96 -8.84
CA GLU A 140 -3.67 29.09 -9.87
C GLU A 140 -2.62 28.16 -9.24
N GLY A 141 -2.92 26.85 -9.21
CA GLY A 141 -2.04 25.82 -8.62
C GLY A 141 -1.91 25.83 -7.09
N GLY A 142 -2.82 26.48 -6.37
CA GLY A 142 -2.79 26.50 -4.88
C GLY A 142 -1.55 27.18 -4.27
N GLY A 143 -0.79 27.93 -5.08
CA GLY A 143 0.48 28.54 -4.67
C GLY A 143 1.65 27.56 -4.52
N VAL A 144 1.45 26.27 -4.84
CA VAL A 144 2.49 25.24 -4.77
C VAL A 144 3.14 25.08 -6.14
N VAL A 145 4.46 25.24 -6.21
CA VAL A 145 5.23 24.92 -7.41
C VAL A 145 5.46 23.42 -7.45
N GLU A 146 4.67 22.71 -8.25
CA GLU A 146 4.80 21.27 -8.37
C GLU A 146 6.21 20.86 -8.86
N PRO A 147 6.85 19.88 -8.21
CA PRO A 147 8.08 19.31 -8.73
C PRO A 147 7.86 18.66 -10.10
N ARG A 148 8.84 18.83 -10.99
CA ARG A 148 8.75 18.32 -12.38
C ARG A 148 8.51 16.82 -12.46
N TRP A 149 9.04 16.06 -11.49
CA TRP A 149 8.92 14.60 -11.46
C TRP A 149 7.46 14.14 -11.24
N VAL A 150 6.60 14.96 -10.61
CA VAL A 150 5.18 14.64 -10.43
C VAL A 150 4.45 14.54 -11.77
N ASN A 151 4.96 15.26 -12.79
CA ASN A 151 4.43 15.26 -14.15
C ASN A 151 5.14 14.24 -15.08
N TYR A 152 5.92 13.31 -14.52
CA TYR A 152 6.51 12.21 -15.26
C TYR A 152 5.52 11.03 -15.35
N PHE A 153 4.91 10.87 -16.53
CA PHE A 153 3.86 9.86 -16.79
C PHE A 153 4.36 8.53 -17.35
N ARG A 154 5.67 8.29 -17.32
CA ARG A 154 6.25 6.99 -17.67
C ARG A 154 6.51 6.19 -16.40
N LYS A 155 6.83 4.91 -16.58
CA LYS A 155 7.13 3.98 -15.50
C LYS A 155 8.50 4.27 -14.89
N TRP A 156 8.59 4.13 -13.57
CA TRP A 156 9.79 4.37 -12.77
C TRP A 156 10.53 3.05 -12.55
N GLY A 157 11.77 2.96 -12.99
CA GLY A 157 12.59 1.75 -12.84
C GLY A 157 12.60 0.85 -14.08
N PRO A 158 13.39 -0.23 -14.05
CA PRO A 158 13.50 -1.16 -15.17
C PRO A 158 12.24 -2.03 -15.28
N LYS A 159 12.00 -2.56 -16.47
CA LYS A 159 11.09 -3.67 -16.68
C LYS A 159 11.88 -4.97 -16.72
N ILE A 160 11.53 -5.92 -15.85
CA ILE A 160 12.17 -7.23 -15.76
C ILE A 160 11.10 -8.30 -15.95
N ASP A 161 11.20 -9.03 -17.07
CA ASP A 161 10.37 -10.19 -17.33
C ASP A 161 11.12 -11.45 -16.86
N TYR A 162 10.50 -12.27 -16.02
CA TYR A 162 11.03 -13.59 -15.67
C TYR A 162 9.95 -14.66 -15.71
N SER A 163 10.35 -15.89 -16.06
CA SER A 163 9.45 -17.04 -16.00
C SER A 163 9.17 -17.42 -14.53
N VAL A 164 8.00 -17.01 -14.06
CA VAL A 164 7.41 -17.43 -12.78
C VAL A 164 6.83 -18.84 -12.83
N GLU A 165 6.67 -19.43 -14.03
CA GLU A 165 6.21 -20.81 -14.17
C GLU A 165 7.11 -21.78 -13.40
N ASP A 166 8.42 -21.53 -13.39
CA ASP A 166 9.39 -22.36 -12.69
C ASP A 166 9.22 -22.25 -11.17
N ASP A 167 8.93 -21.05 -10.65
CA ASP A 167 8.65 -20.83 -9.23
C ASP A 167 7.34 -21.52 -8.82
N VAL A 168 6.28 -21.38 -9.62
CA VAL A 168 4.99 -22.07 -9.41
C VAL A 168 5.18 -23.59 -9.45
N LYS A 169 5.81 -24.13 -10.50
CA LYS A 169 6.06 -25.57 -10.65
C LYS A 169 6.91 -26.12 -9.51
N ARG A 170 7.90 -25.35 -9.04
CA ARG A 170 8.75 -25.74 -7.91
C ARG A 170 7.91 -25.89 -6.64
N ILE A 171 7.05 -24.92 -6.33
CA ILE A 171 6.18 -24.98 -5.15
C ILE A 171 5.13 -26.09 -5.28
N GLU A 172 4.52 -26.22 -6.46
CA GLU A 172 3.48 -27.21 -6.74
C GLU A 172 3.96 -28.65 -6.51
N ARG A 173 5.23 -28.95 -6.79
CA ARG A 173 5.83 -30.29 -6.56
C ARG A 173 5.85 -30.71 -5.09
N PHE A 174 5.83 -29.77 -4.15
CA PHE A 174 5.83 -30.06 -2.72
C PHE A 174 4.43 -30.11 -2.11
N LEU A 175 3.39 -29.82 -2.90
CA LEU A 175 2.00 -29.82 -2.46
C LEU A 175 1.26 -31.04 -3.00
N PHE A 176 0.39 -31.61 -2.17
CA PHE A 176 -0.40 -32.79 -2.53
C PHE A 176 -1.90 -32.58 -2.27
N GLY A 177 -2.72 -33.30 -3.04
CA GLY A 177 -4.17 -33.35 -2.86
C GLY A 177 -4.86 -31.98 -2.82
N ALA A 178 -5.56 -31.69 -1.72
CA ALA A 178 -6.33 -30.45 -1.56
C ALA A 178 -5.46 -29.18 -1.50
N LEU A 179 -4.25 -29.26 -0.92
CA LEU A 179 -3.34 -28.12 -0.83
C LEU A 179 -2.86 -27.67 -2.21
N LYS A 180 -2.52 -28.64 -3.07
CA LYS A 180 -2.12 -28.37 -4.46
C LYS A 180 -3.24 -27.70 -5.24
N ARG A 181 -4.48 -28.19 -5.13
CA ARG A 181 -5.65 -27.56 -5.78
C ARG A 181 -5.87 -26.13 -5.29
N ALA A 182 -5.76 -25.89 -3.98
CA ALA A 182 -5.90 -24.55 -3.42
C ALA A 182 -4.80 -23.59 -3.90
N PHE A 183 -3.55 -24.06 -3.99
CA PHE A 183 -2.43 -23.27 -4.53
C PHE A 183 -2.65 -22.89 -5.99
N VAL A 184 -2.96 -23.86 -6.85
CA VAL A 184 -3.18 -23.60 -8.28
C VAL A 184 -4.35 -22.62 -8.48
N ASN A 185 -5.42 -22.75 -7.69
CA ASN A 185 -6.53 -21.80 -7.74
C ASN A 185 -6.16 -20.41 -7.26
N LEU A 186 -5.26 -20.29 -6.27
CA LEU A 186 -4.74 -19.01 -5.81
C LEU A 186 -3.90 -18.35 -6.90
N VAL A 187 -2.93 -19.06 -7.47
CA VAL A 187 -2.05 -18.56 -8.56
C VAL A 187 -2.88 -18.05 -9.74
N LYS A 188 -3.96 -18.75 -10.13
CA LYS A 188 -4.87 -18.28 -11.20
C LYS A 188 -5.61 -16.98 -10.89
N LYS A 189 -5.71 -16.57 -9.63
CA LYS A 189 -6.37 -15.33 -9.19
C LYS A 189 -5.39 -14.18 -8.98
N ILE A 190 -4.09 -14.49 -8.95
CA ILE A 190 -3.05 -13.49 -8.80
C ILE A 190 -2.96 -12.71 -10.13
N PRO A 191 -3.01 -11.36 -10.10
CA PRO A 191 -2.94 -10.53 -11.31
C PRO A 191 -1.64 -10.76 -12.09
N ASP A 192 -1.68 -10.58 -13.41
CA ASP A 192 -0.51 -10.85 -14.25
C ASP A 192 0.65 -9.87 -13.98
N GLU A 193 0.32 -8.68 -13.44
CA GLU A 193 1.26 -7.62 -13.10
C GLU A 193 2.26 -8.02 -12.02
N VAL A 194 1.93 -9.00 -11.16
CA VAL A 194 2.84 -9.43 -10.09
C VAL A 194 3.77 -10.58 -10.51
N TYR A 195 3.74 -10.97 -11.79
CA TYR A 195 4.62 -12.01 -12.35
C TYR A 195 5.90 -11.46 -13.00
N GLY A 196 6.08 -10.15 -13.01
CA GLY A 196 7.30 -9.48 -13.43
C GLY A 196 7.45 -8.16 -12.68
N GLU A 197 8.58 -7.50 -12.90
CA GLU A 197 8.83 -6.18 -12.32
C GLU A 197 8.55 -5.14 -13.40
N ASP A 198 7.58 -4.27 -13.16
CA ASP A 198 7.28 -3.17 -14.05
C ASP A 198 6.88 -1.97 -13.21
N GLY A 199 7.86 -1.13 -12.89
CA GLY A 199 7.68 -0.14 -11.84
C GLY A 199 6.57 0.89 -12.14
N PRO A 200 6.20 1.68 -11.13
CA PRO A 200 4.94 2.39 -11.12
C PRO A 200 5.02 3.60 -12.04
N THR A 201 3.87 4.04 -12.53
CA THR A 201 3.75 5.41 -13.03
C THR A 201 3.78 6.42 -11.89
N GLY A 202 4.01 7.70 -12.18
CA GLY A 202 3.99 8.74 -11.15
C GLY A 202 2.63 8.85 -10.42
N PRO A 203 2.59 9.46 -9.22
CA PRO A 203 1.42 9.44 -8.35
C PRO A 203 0.20 10.10 -8.98
N LYS A 204 0.37 11.06 -9.91
CA LYS A 204 -0.72 11.69 -10.68
C LYS A 204 -1.57 10.74 -11.51
N LEU A 205 -1.05 9.58 -11.88
CA LEU A 205 -1.79 8.55 -12.62
C LEU A 205 -2.48 7.55 -11.70
N ASN A 206 -2.27 7.65 -10.38
CA ASN A 206 -3.01 6.87 -9.41
C ASN A 206 -4.47 7.37 -9.35
N GLY A 207 -5.42 6.45 -9.30
CA GLY A 207 -6.85 6.75 -9.27
C GLY A 207 -7.33 7.51 -8.04
N ASN A 208 -6.48 7.63 -7.01
CA ASN A 208 -6.68 8.35 -5.76
C ASN A 208 -5.92 9.70 -5.70
N TRP A 209 -5.19 10.08 -6.76
CA TRP A 209 -4.51 11.39 -6.80
C TRP A 209 -5.47 12.57 -6.75
N ALA A 210 -6.61 12.45 -7.45
CA ALA A 210 -7.62 13.48 -7.57
C ALA A 210 -8.99 12.91 -7.24
N GLY A 211 -9.79 13.69 -6.51
CA GLY A 211 -11.12 13.31 -6.06
C GLY A 211 -11.09 12.55 -4.73
N ASP A 212 -12.23 11.93 -4.40
CA ASP A 212 -12.39 11.19 -3.14
C ASP A 212 -11.66 9.84 -3.20
N GLU A 213 -11.07 9.43 -2.08
CA GLU A 213 -10.45 8.12 -1.87
C GLU A 213 -11.42 6.96 -2.14
N LYS A 214 -10.93 5.86 -2.72
CA LYS A 214 -11.72 4.71 -3.17
C LYS A 214 -11.45 3.42 -2.42
#